data_AF-A0A3N2RKW2-F1
#
_entry.id   AF-A0A3N2RKW2-F1
#
_cell.length_a   1.000
_cell.length_b   1.000
_cell.length_c   1.000
_cell.angle_alpha   90.00
_cell.angle_beta   90.00
_cell.angle_gamma   90.00
#
_symmetry.space_group_name_H-M   'P 1'
#
loop_
_entity.id
_entity.type
_entity.pdbx_description
1 polymer ?
#
loop_
_entity_poly.entity_id
_entity_poly.type
_entity_poly.pdbx_seq_one_letter_code
_entity_poly.pdbx_strand_id
1 'polypeptide(L)'
;MDAYGNLDSIGEFSGNKRIRLISYLDPDVALGVFPPTPDSSGWSVAGVHRLSAGSPGQTVMRVNALGPGRFSLAWDADTSQYLSWEGASSGQLILEQLSQPQDGDRVDPPEFALDFVELCWFALNDPYHGAVVDVSESGTGEGNPVISFSWNGGANQLWRAQWLDHPAAAERADAGAQQLRQTQQGAG
;
A
#
# COMPACT_ATOMS: atom_id res chain seq x y z
N MET A 1 -4.29 -0.45 -16.47
CA MET A 1 -5.21 -0.21 -15.36
C MET A 1 -6.53 -0.83 -15.69
N ASP A 2 -7.14 -1.52 -14.73
CA ASP A 2 -8.46 -2.10 -14.94
C ASP A 2 -9.58 -1.04 -14.87
N ALA A 3 -10.81 -1.43 -15.22
CA ALA A 3 -11.99 -0.55 -15.18
C ALA A 3 -12.32 -0.02 -13.76
N TYR A 4 -11.74 -0.63 -12.73
CA TYR A 4 -11.97 -0.29 -11.32
C TYR A 4 -10.89 0.66 -10.78
N GLY A 5 -9.90 1.04 -11.58
CA GLY A 5 -8.82 1.94 -11.18
C GLY A 5 -7.69 1.22 -10.44
N ASN A 6 -7.59 -0.11 -10.59
CA ASN A 6 -6.45 -0.87 -10.06
C ASN A 6 -5.34 -0.97 -11.09
N LEU A 7 -4.10 -0.76 -10.62
CA LEU A 7 -2.93 -0.95 -11.44
C LEU A 7 -2.82 -2.44 -11.83
N ASP A 8 -2.62 -2.71 -13.12
CA ASP A 8 -2.56 -4.08 -13.69
C ASP A 8 -1.27 -4.35 -14.48
N SER A 9 -0.36 -3.38 -14.49
CA SER A 9 0.96 -3.54 -15.09
C SER A 9 2.01 -2.75 -14.31
N ILE A 10 3.24 -3.26 -14.32
CA ILE A 10 4.36 -2.68 -13.56
C ILE A 10 4.72 -1.26 -14.02
N GLY A 11 4.50 -0.92 -15.29
CA GLY A 11 4.75 0.42 -15.83
C GLY A 11 3.90 1.51 -15.16
N GLU A 12 2.77 1.13 -14.55
CA GLU A 12 1.86 2.05 -13.88
C GLU A 12 2.31 2.43 -12.47
N PHE A 13 3.25 1.68 -11.86
CA PHE A 13 3.85 1.98 -10.56
C PHE A 13 4.91 3.07 -10.68
N SER A 14 4.49 4.24 -11.16
CA SER A 14 5.35 5.35 -11.52
C SER A 14 4.64 6.71 -11.33
N GLY A 15 5.38 7.80 -11.51
CA GLY A 15 4.80 9.14 -11.60
C GLY A 15 4.23 9.68 -10.28
N ASN A 16 4.75 9.24 -9.13
CA ASN A 16 4.36 9.72 -7.81
C ASN A 16 2.85 9.52 -7.51
N LYS A 17 2.24 8.49 -8.11
CA LYS A 17 0.81 8.19 -7.93
C LYS A 17 0.50 7.86 -6.47
N ARG A 18 -0.63 8.37 -5.99
CA ARG A 18 -1.19 8.02 -4.68
C ARG A 18 -1.98 6.74 -4.83
N ILE A 19 -1.47 5.67 -4.24
CA ILE A 19 -2.10 4.36 -4.28
C ILE A 19 -2.49 3.90 -2.87
N ARG A 20 -3.44 2.99 -2.82
CA ARG A 20 -3.71 2.16 -1.65
C ARG A 20 -3.51 0.70 -2.02
N LEU A 21 -2.73 -0.01 -1.20
CA LEU A 21 -2.55 -1.46 -1.35
C LEU A 21 -3.65 -2.16 -0.54
N ILE A 22 -4.58 -2.80 -1.25
CA ILE A 22 -5.71 -3.54 -0.67
C ILE A 22 -5.35 -5.02 -0.62
N SER A 23 -5.54 -5.65 0.52
CA SER A 23 -5.29 -7.09 0.69
C SER A 23 -6.38 -7.93 0.02
N TYR A 24 -6.00 -9.11 -0.45
CA TYR A 24 -6.95 -10.10 -0.95
C TYR A 24 -7.85 -10.69 0.15
N LEU A 25 -7.41 -10.64 1.42
CA LEU A 25 -8.14 -11.20 2.55
C LEU A 25 -9.52 -10.56 2.76
N ASP A 26 -9.63 -9.25 2.59
CA ASP A 26 -10.85 -8.46 2.80
C ASP A 26 -10.69 -7.12 2.06
N PRO A 27 -11.67 -6.66 1.24
CA PRO A 27 -11.59 -5.36 0.58
C PRO A 27 -11.53 -4.16 1.53
N ASP A 28 -11.86 -4.35 2.81
CA ASP A 28 -11.73 -3.37 3.89
C ASP A 28 -10.32 -3.34 4.52
N VAL A 29 -9.43 -4.27 4.16
CA VAL A 29 -8.07 -4.37 4.70
C VAL A 29 -7.08 -3.74 3.75
N ALA A 30 -6.34 -2.75 4.25
CA ALA A 30 -5.27 -2.08 3.51
C ALA A 30 -3.96 -2.12 4.28
N LEU A 31 -2.85 -2.14 3.54
CA LEU A 31 -1.55 -1.81 4.12
C LEU A 31 -1.58 -0.35 4.56
N GLY A 32 -1.12 -0.10 5.78
CA GLY A 32 -0.98 1.25 6.29
C GLY A 32 0.18 1.40 7.25
N VAL A 33 0.34 2.64 7.69
CA VAL A 33 1.45 3.14 8.49
C VAL A 33 0.95 3.45 9.89
N PHE A 34 1.59 2.84 10.87
CA PHE A 34 1.44 3.18 12.28
C PHE A 34 2.65 4.01 12.70
N PRO A 35 2.47 5.32 12.96
CA PRO A 35 3.55 6.19 13.41
C PRO A 35 4.23 5.65 14.67
N PRO A 36 5.50 6.03 14.92
CA PRO A 36 6.25 5.52 16.04
C PRO A 36 5.55 5.82 17.37
N THR A 37 5.37 4.78 18.15
CA THR A 37 5.02 4.82 19.56
C THR A 37 6.28 4.56 20.41
N PRO A 38 6.29 4.88 21.72
CA PRO A 38 7.47 4.63 22.57
C PRO A 38 7.97 3.17 22.59
N ASP A 39 7.11 2.20 22.26
CA ASP A 39 7.38 0.76 22.16
C ASP A 39 7.79 0.28 20.75
N SER A 40 7.65 1.11 19.71
CA SER A 40 8.00 0.78 18.31
C SER A 40 9.50 0.89 17.98
N SER A 41 10.37 1.01 18.99
CA SER A 41 11.80 1.33 18.83
C SER A 41 12.08 2.66 18.11
N GLY A 42 11.06 3.53 17.98
CA GLY A 42 11.16 4.86 17.37
C GLY A 42 10.88 4.93 15.87
N TRP A 43 10.55 3.81 15.23
CA TRP A 43 10.21 3.76 13.80
C TRP A 43 8.71 3.65 13.57
N SER A 44 8.22 4.27 12.49
CA SER A 44 6.89 3.91 11.98
C SER A 44 6.91 2.47 11.51
N VAL A 45 5.81 1.73 11.71
CA VAL A 45 5.70 0.32 11.32
C VAL A 45 4.55 0.10 10.34
N ALA A 46 4.70 -0.90 9.48
CA ALA A 46 3.67 -1.33 8.56
C ALA A 46 2.68 -2.27 9.27
N GLY A 47 1.40 -2.01 9.11
CA GLY A 47 0.33 -2.84 9.66
C GLY A 47 -0.93 -2.75 8.82
N VAL A 48 -1.92 -3.56 9.19
CA VAL A 48 -3.25 -3.51 8.58
C VAL A 48 -4.05 -2.35 9.16
N HIS A 49 -4.67 -1.57 8.29
CA HIS A 49 -5.78 -0.67 8.63
C HIS A 49 -7.09 -1.23 8.07
N ARG A 50 -8.18 -1.06 8.82
CA ARG A 50 -9.56 -1.21 8.33
C ARG A 50 -10.02 0.11 7.72
N LEU A 51 -10.39 0.12 6.43
CA LEU A 51 -10.83 1.35 5.76
C LEU A 51 -12.11 1.91 6.39
N SER A 52 -13.00 1.03 6.83
CA SER A 52 -14.22 1.35 7.57
C SER A 52 -13.98 2.02 8.92
N ALA A 53 -12.79 1.87 9.51
CA ALA A 53 -12.41 2.51 10.77
C ALA A 53 -12.00 3.99 10.61
N GLY A 54 -11.85 4.48 9.38
CA GLY A 54 -11.70 5.92 9.11
C GLY A 54 -10.27 6.47 9.14
N SER A 55 -9.28 5.69 8.70
CA SER A 55 -7.86 6.09 8.66
C SER A 55 -7.32 6.34 7.24
N PRO A 56 -7.94 7.22 6.41
CA PRO A 56 -7.60 7.31 5.00
C PRO A 56 -6.15 7.76 4.76
N GLY A 57 -5.60 8.66 5.58
CA GLY A 57 -4.24 9.20 5.40
C GLY A 57 -3.10 8.25 5.81
N GLN A 58 -3.40 7.19 6.56
CA GLN A 58 -2.41 6.20 6.99
C GLN A 58 -2.31 5.02 6.01
N THR A 59 -3.17 4.95 5.00
CA THR A 59 -3.21 3.84 4.01
C THR A 59 -2.79 4.24 2.61
N VAL A 60 -2.32 5.48 2.43
CA VAL A 60 -1.91 5.99 1.12
C VAL A 60 -0.40 5.96 1.01
N MET A 61 0.08 5.32 -0.05
CA MET A 61 1.48 5.30 -0.45
C MET A 61 1.67 6.04 -1.76
N ARG A 62 2.86 6.59 -1.96
CA ARG A 62 3.35 7.17 -3.21
C ARG A 62 4.30 6.20 -3.88
N VAL A 63 4.03 5.90 -5.14
CA VAL A 63 4.89 5.04 -5.97
C VAL A 63 5.82 5.86 -6.85
N ASN A 64 7.10 5.55 -6.81
CA ASN A 64 8.11 6.17 -7.68
C ASN A 64 8.94 5.07 -8.36
N ALA A 65 9.01 5.11 -9.69
CA ALA A 65 9.80 4.16 -10.45
C ALA A 65 11.30 4.43 -10.25
N LEU A 66 12.06 3.37 -10.00
CA LEU A 66 13.52 3.42 -9.79
C LEU A 66 14.30 2.86 -10.99
N GLY A 67 13.62 2.09 -11.83
CA GLY A 67 14.17 1.46 -13.02
C GLY A 67 13.18 0.45 -13.61
N PRO A 68 13.60 -0.31 -14.63
CA PRO A 68 12.77 -1.36 -15.21
C PRO A 68 12.30 -2.35 -14.14
N GLY A 69 10.99 -2.41 -13.89
CA GLY A 69 10.41 -3.38 -12.96
C GLY A 69 10.70 -3.12 -11.48
N ARG A 70 11.17 -1.91 -11.11
CA ARG A 70 11.51 -1.55 -9.73
C ARG A 70 10.90 -0.21 -9.35
N PHE A 71 10.35 -0.14 -8.14
CA PHE A 71 9.75 1.07 -7.58
C PHE A 71 9.93 1.15 -6.07
N SER A 72 9.80 2.35 -5.51
CA SER A 72 9.74 2.58 -4.06
C SER A 72 8.32 2.92 -3.61
N LEU A 73 8.03 2.70 -2.34
CA LEU A 73 6.77 3.07 -1.67
C LEU A 73 7.05 4.05 -0.53
N ALA A 74 6.72 5.33 -0.73
CA ALA A 74 6.81 6.36 0.31
C ALA A 74 5.43 6.59 0.96
N TRP A 75 5.39 6.94 2.24
CA TRP A 75 4.14 7.33 2.88
C TRP A 75 3.64 8.68 2.33
N ASP A 76 2.35 8.79 2.01
CA ASP A 76 1.79 10.03 1.44
C ASP A 76 1.82 11.21 2.43
N ALA A 77 1.68 10.95 3.74
CA ALA A 77 1.68 12.00 4.75
C ALA A 77 3.10 12.50 5.11
N ASP A 78 4.11 11.67 4.89
CA ASP A 78 5.53 12.02 5.05
C ASP A 78 6.36 11.30 4.00
N THR A 79 6.66 11.99 2.91
CA THR A 79 7.39 11.43 1.76
C THR A 79 8.88 11.24 2.01
N SER A 80 9.37 11.51 3.22
CA SER A 80 10.69 11.09 3.68
C SER A 80 10.71 9.68 4.25
N GLN A 81 9.54 9.08 4.53
CA GLN A 81 9.42 7.74 5.10
C GLN A 81 9.05 6.71 4.02
N TYR A 82 9.84 5.65 3.90
CA TYR A 82 9.71 4.62 2.86
C TYR A 82 9.50 3.26 3.49
N LEU A 83 8.53 2.48 2.98
CA LEU A 83 8.37 1.09 3.37
C LEU A 83 9.69 0.35 3.11
N SER A 84 10.22 -0.34 4.12
CA SER A 84 11.55 -0.94 4.05
C SER A 84 11.53 -2.43 4.41
N TRP A 85 12.45 -3.17 3.81
CA TRP A 85 12.75 -4.57 4.14
C TRP A 85 13.61 -4.70 5.40
N GLU A 86 14.16 -3.60 5.91
CA GLU A 86 14.81 -3.53 7.22
C GLU A 86 13.75 -3.69 8.32
N GLY A 87 13.27 -4.90 8.53
CA GLY A 87 12.19 -5.16 9.49
C GLY A 87 12.61 -4.88 10.94
N ALA A 88 11.62 -4.63 11.80
CA ALA A 88 11.78 -4.72 13.24
C ALA A 88 12.23 -6.14 13.63
N SER A 89 12.71 -6.35 14.86
CA SER A 89 13.14 -7.67 15.34
C SER A 89 12.04 -8.74 15.27
N SER A 90 10.77 -8.34 15.14
CA SER A 90 9.60 -9.20 14.92
C SER A 90 9.40 -9.66 13.46
N GLY A 91 10.18 -9.15 12.51
CA GLY A 91 9.96 -9.34 11.07
C GLY A 91 8.93 -8.38 10.47
N GLN A 92 8.30 -7.52 11.28
CA GLN A 92 7.39 -6.47 10.83
C GLN A 92 8.15 -5.43 10.00
N LEU A 93 7.63 -5.10 8.82
CA LEU A 93 8.23 -4.07 7.98
C LEU A 93 8.12 -2.72 8.68
N ILE A 94 9.15 -1.88 8.53
CA ILE A 94 9.16 -0.52 9.06
C ILE A 94 9.00 0.48 7.92
N LEU A 95 8.84 1.75 8.28
CA LEU A 95 9.16 2.84 7.37
C LEU A 95 10.47 3.49 7.78
N GLU A 96 11.47 3.33 6.93
CA GLU A 96 12.77 3.95 7.08
C GLU A 96 12.66 5.44 6.72
N GLN A 97 13.20 6.30 7.59
CA GLN A 97 13.27 7.72 7.32
C GLN A 97 14.52 8.04 6.52
N LEU A 98 14.31 8.38 5.26
CA LEU A 98 15.35 8.82 4.35
C LEU A 98 15.37 10.33 4.30
N SER A 99 16.32 10.93 5.02
CA SER A 99 16.65 12.34 4.88
C SER A 99 17.32 12.55 3.53
N GLN A 100 16.97 13.60 2.77
CA GLN A 100 17.84 14.03 1.67
C GLN A 100 19.23 14.32 2.27
N PRO A 101 20.34 13.72 1.78
CA PRO A 101 21.66 13.97 2.30
C PRO A 101 21.97 15.45 2.14
N GLN A 102 22.46 16.06 3.21
CA GLN A 102 22.93 17.45 3.16
C GLN A 102 24.07 17.64 2.14
N ASP A 103 24.73 16.55 1.75
CA ASP A 103 25.89 16.52 0.84
C ASP A 103 25.57 16.06 -0.60
N GLY A 104 24.28 16.01 -1.00
CA GLY A 104 23.90 15.75 -2.40
C GLY A 104 24.09 14.31 -2.88
N ASP A 105 24.33 13.36 -1.97
CA ASP A 105 24.37 11.94 -2.29
C ASP A 105 22.96 11.42 -2.63
N ARG A 106 22.89 10.38 -3.46
CA ARG A 106 21.60 9.77 -3.81
C ARG A 106 21.14 8.92 -2.63
N VAL A 107 19.98 9.25 -2.08
CA VAL A 107 19.21 8.28 -1.30
C VAL A 107 18.75 7.19 -2.26
N ASP A 108 19.19 5.95 -2.03
CA ASP A 108 18.61 4.79 -2.68
C ASP A 108 17.45 4.28 -1.82
N PRO A 109 16.19 4.58 -2.18
CA PRO A 109 15.05 4.10 -1.41
C PRO A 109 14.90 2.58 -1.53
N PRO A 110 14.31 1.92 -0.53
CA PRO A 110 13.99 0.51 -0.60
C PRO A 110 13.21 0.17 -1.88
N GLU A 111 13.73 -0.82 -2.60
CA GLU A 111 13.14 -1.25 -3.86
C GLU A 111 12.11 -2.37 -3.65
N PHE A 112 11.08 -2.33 -4.46
CA PHE A 112 10.07 -3.37 -4.57
C PHE A 112 9.97 -3.84 -6.02
N ALA A 113 9.69 -5.13 -6.14
CA ALA A 113 9.29 -5.78 -7.37
C ALA A 113 7.86 -6.31 -7.20
N LEU A 114 7.23 -6.73 -8.29
CA LEU A 114 5.96 -7.44 -8.20
C LEU A 114 5.93 -8.57 -9.21
N ASP A 115 5.18 -9.61 -8.87
CA ASP A 115 4.75 -10.65 -9.80
C ASP A 115 3.23 -10.67 -9.81
N PHE A 116 2.62 -10.34 -10.95
CA PHE A 116 1.18 -10.49 -11.11
C PHE A 116 0.79 -11.97 -11.10
N VAL A 117 -0.21 -12.29 -10.30
CA VAL A 117 -0.74 -13.64 -10.15
C VAL A 117 -1.97 -13.81 -11.03
N GLU A 118 -2.91 -12.89 -10.93
CA GLU A 118 -4.12 -12.86 -11.75
C GLU A 118 -4.65 -11.43 -11.86
N LEU A 119 -4.85 -10.96 -13.10
CA LEU A 119 -5.36 -9.61 -13.37
C LEU A 119 -4.53 -8.53 -12.64
N CYS A 120 -5.14 -7.82 -11.68
CA CYS A 120 -4.50 -6.77 -10.89
C CYS A 120 -3.97 -7.24 -9.53
N TRP A 121 -4.09 -8.53 -9.22
CA TRP A 121 -3.56 -9.13 -7.99
C TRP A 121 -2.12 -9.56 -8.19
N PHE A 122 -1.26 -9.17 -7.25
CA PHE A 122 0.17 -9.45 -7.31
C PHE A 122 0.75 -9.80 -5.94
N ALA A 123 1.86 -10.53 -5.98
CA ALA A 123 2.81 -10.60 -4.88
C ALA A 123 3.69 -9.34 -4.92
N LEU A 124 3.86 -8.68 -3.77
CA LEU A 124 4.76 -7.54 -3.61
C LEU A 124 6.08 -8.07 -3.06
N ASN A 125 7.10 -8.18 -3.93
CA ASN A 125 8.35 -8.86 -3.68
C ASN A 125 9.47 -7.90 -3.29
N ASP A 126 10.46 -8.42 -2.55
CA ASP A 126 11.78 -7.79 -2.49
C ASP A 126 12.45 -7.81 -3.88
N PRO A 127 13.48 -6.98 -4.13
CA PRO A 127 14.06 -6.85 -5.47
C PRO A 127 14.84 -8.10 -5.93
N TYR A 128 15.05 -9.08 -5.06
CA TYR A 128 15.70 -10.37 -5.34
C TYR A 128 14.72 -11.55 -5.29
N HIS A 129 13.43 -11.31 -5.06
CA HIS A 129 12.38 -12.33 -4.99
C HIS A 129 12.62 -13.40 -3.91
N GLY A 130 13.26 -13.03 -2.79
CA GLY A 130 13.48 -13.93 -1.64
C GLY A 130 12.29 -14.00 -0.67
N ALA A 131 11.51 -12.93 -0.59
CA ALA A 131 10.39 -12.74 0.30
C ALA A 131 9.34 -11.79 -0.31
N VAL A 132 8.15 -11.84 0.28
CA VAL A 132 6.99 -11.02 -0.06
C VAL A 132 6.45 -10.26 1.14
N VAL A 133 5.71 -9.19 0.86
CA VAL A 133 4.89 -8.49 1.85
C VAL A 133 3.69 -9.35 2.22
N ASP A 134 3.59 -9.72 3.49
CA ASP A 134 2.65 -10.69 4.03
C ASP A 134 1.87 -10.08 5.21
N VAL A 135 0.56 -10.29 5.26
CA VAL A 135 -0.24 -10.00 6.46
C VAL A 135 -0.08 -11.17 7.44
N SER A 136 0.61 -10.92 8.56
CA SER A 136 0.97 -11.95 9.53
C SER A 136 -0.25 -12.76 9.97
N GLU A 137 -0.14 -14.08 9.85
CA GLU A 137 -1.18 -15.05 10.25
C GLU A 137 -2.56 -14.81 9.61
N SER A 138 -2.62 -14.09 8.48
CA SER A 138 -3.87 -13.64 7.85
C SER A 138 -4.76 -12.76 8.76
N GLY A 139 -4.16 -12.10 9.76
CA GLY A 139 -4.90 -11.26 10.69
C GLY A 139 -5.41 -9.97 10.03
N THR A 140 -6.73 -9.79 9.99
CA THR A 140 -7.37 -8.62 9.37
C THR A 140 -7.70 -7.51 10.36
N GLY A 141 -7.30 -7.65 11.64
CA GLY A 141 -7.55 -6.66 12.68
C GLY A 141 -6.70 -5.40 12.49
N GLU A 142 -7.21 -4.27 12.97
CA GLU A 142 -6.47 -3.02 13.03
C GLU A 142 -5.11 -3.21 13.73
N GLY A 143 -4.03 -2.75 13.10
CA GLY A 143 -2.67 -2.89 13.61
C GLY A 143 -2.04 -4.27 13.44
N ASN A 144 -2.72 -5.24 12.81
CA ASN A 144 -2.12 -6.55 12.58
C ASN A 144 -0.82 -6.39 11.77
N PRO A 145 0.29 -7.03 12.18
CA PRO A 145 1.59 -6.82 11.54
C PRO A 145 1.59 -7.19 10.06
N VAL A 146 2.25 -6.35 9.28
CA VAL A 146 2.66 -6.67 7.91
C VAL A 146 4.16 -6.98 7.96
N ILE A 147 4.54 -8.16 7.48
CA ILE A 147 5.87 -8.75 7.67
C ILE A 147 6.53 -9.11 6.31
N SER A 148 7.83 -9.35 6.34
CA SER A 148 8.54 -10.05 5.28
C SER A 148 8.42 -11.56 5.49
N PHE A 149 7.91 -12.31 4.51
CA PHE A 149 7.76 -13.75 4.62
C PHE A 149 8.04 -14.47 3.31
N SER A 150 8.42 -15.75 3.38
CA SER A 150 8.62 -16.55 2.18
C SER A 150 7.31 -16.75 1.42
N TRP A 151 7.37 -16.61 0.10
CA TRP A 151 6.21 -16.85 -0.77
C TRP A 151 5.68 -18.28 -0.62
N ASN A 152 4.38 -18.40 -0.38
CA ASN A 152 3.64 -19.66 -0.35
C ASN A 152 2.32 -19.60 -1.14
N GLY A 153 1.97 -18.45 -1.73
CA GLY A 153 0.74 -18.26 -2.51
C GLY A 153 -0.53 -18.03 -1.69
N GLY A 154 -0.39 -17.80 -0.38
CA GLY A 154 -1.51 -17.53 0.52
C GLY A 154 -2.21 -16.21 0.19
N ALA A 155 -3.50 -16.13 0.51
CA ALA A 155 -4.31 -14.92 0.31
C ALA A 155 -3.75 -13.69 1.07
N ASN A 156 -3.05 -13.93 2.19
CA ASN A 156 -2.37 -12.90 2.97
C ASN A 156 -1.11 -12.33 2.30
N GLN A 157 -0.70 -12.86 1.14
CA GLN A 157 0.45 -12.41 0.35
C GLN A 157 0.04 -11.72 -0.96
N LEU A 158 -1.27 -11.56 -1.19
CA LEU A 158 -1.83 -10.99 -2.41
C LEU A 158 -2.38 -9.60 -2.16
N TRP A 159 -1.99 -8.68 -3.03
CA TRP A 159 -2.35 -7.27 -2.98
C TRP A 159 -2.84 -6.78 -4.34
N ARG A 160 -3.70 -5.76 -4.33
CA ARG A 160 -3.99 -4.93 -5.50
C ARG A 160 -3.71 -3.47 -5.17
N ALA A 161 -3.29 -2.68 -6.14
CA ALA A 161 -3.01 -1.26 -5.97
C ALA A 161 -4.13 -0.41 -6.58
N GLN A 162 -4.91 0.26 -5.74
CA GLN A 162 -5.95 1.20 -6.18
C GLN A 162 -5.36 2.60 -6.36
N TRP A 163 -5.49 3.20 -7.56
CA TRP A 163 -5.10 4.60 -7.78
C TRP A 163 -6.18 5.56 -7.28
N LEU A 164 -5.84 6.38 -6.28
CA LEU A 164 -6.81 7.23 -5.58
C LEU A 164 -7.17 8.50 -6.37
N ASP A 165 -6.28 8.98 -7.23
CA ASP A 165 -6.52 10.17 -8.06
C ASP A 165 -7.01 9.80 -9.47
N HIS A 166 -7.47 8.56 -9.67
CA HIS A 166 -7.96 8.12 -10.98
C HIS A 166 -9.28 8.83 -11.33
N PRO A 167 -9.43 9.40 -12.55
CA PRO A 167 -10.62 10.17 -12.93
C PRO A 167 -11.94 9.40 -12.80
N ALA A 168 -11.98 8.09 -13.05
CA ALA A 168 -13.21 7.30 -12.87
C ALA A 168 -13.61 7.11 -11.38
N ALA A 169 -12.73 7.38 -10.42
CA ALA A 169 -13.10 7.37 -8.99
C ALA A 169 -14.02 8.57 -8.65
N ALA A 170 -13.78 9.73 -9.25
CA ALA A 170 -14.63 10.91 -9.10
C ALA A 170 -16.01 10.68 -9.73
N GLU A 171 -16.07 10.10 -10.92
CA GLU A 171 -17.34 9.76 -11.60
C GLU A 171 -18.19 8.76 -10.81
N ARG A 172 -17.56 7.80 -10.12
CA ARG A 172 -18.27 6.84 -9.26
C ARG A 172 -18.79 7.45 -7.96
N ALA A 173 -18.04 8.37 -7.35
CA ALA A 173 -18.51 9.11 -6.19
C ALA A 173 -19.73 9.97 -6.55
N ASP A 174 -19.71 10.60 -7.72
CA ASP A 174 -20.85 11.38 -8.23
C ASP A 174 -22.05 10.49 -8.57
N ALA A 175 -21.86 9.34 -9.22
CA ALA A 175 -22.93 8.39 -9.52
C ALA A 175 -23.60 7.84 -8.24
N GLY A 176 -22.81 7.46 -7.23
CA GLY A 176 -23.32 7.01 -5.93
C GLY A 176 -24.09 8.10 -5.18
N ALA A 177 -23.59 9.33 -5.19
CA ALA A 177 -24.27 10.48 -4.60
C ALA A 177 -25.58 10.83 -5.33
N GLN A 178 -25.62 10.70 -6.66
CA GLN A 178 -26.84 10.88 -7.44
C GLN A 178 -27.89 9.81 -7.14
N GLN A 179 -27.47 8.56 -6.98
CA GLN A 179 -28.38 7.45 -6.68
C GLN A 179 -28.98 7.56 -5.27
N LEU A 180 -28.20 8.00 -4.28
CA LEU A 180 -28.69 8.28 -2.93
C LEU A 180 -29.73 9.41 -2.90
N ARG A 181 -29.50 10.50 -3.65
CA ARG A 181 -30.46 11.61 -3.77
C ARG A 181 -31.77 11.16 -4.43
N GLN A 182 -31.71 10.28 -5.43
CA GLN A 182 -32.90 9.74 -6.08
C GLN A 182 -33.69 8.81 -5.15
N THR A 183 -33.02 7.97 -4.35
CA THR A 183 -33.70 7.11 -3.37
C THR A 183 -34.35 7.88 -2.22
N GLN A 184 -33.81 9.04 -1.85
CA GLN A 184 -34.39 9.91 -0.81
C GLN A 184 -35.56 10.75 -1.31
N GLN A 185 -35.68 10.98 -2.63
CA GLN A 185 -36.78 11.72 -3.25
C GLN A 185 -37.97 10.82 -3.65
N GLY A 186 -37.78 9.50 -3.72
CA GLY A 186 -38.83 8.52 -4.06
C GLY A 186 -39.60 7.91 -2.88
N ALA A 187 -39.30 8.32 -1.64
CA ALA A 187 -39.90 7.76 -0.42
C ALA A 187 -40.98 8.67 0.22
N GLY A 188 -41.52 9.63 -0.54
CA GLY A 188 -42.56 10.58 -0.10
C GLY A 188 -43.97 10.19 -0.57
#